data_AF-A0A218P931-F1
#
_entry.id   AF-A0A218P931-F1
#
_cell.length_a   1.000
_cell.length_b   1.000
_cell.length_c   1.000
_cell.angle_alpha   90.00
_cell.angle_beta   90.00
_cell.angle_gamma   90.00
#
_symmetry.space_group_name_H-M   'P 1'
#
loop_
_entity.id
_entity.type
_entity.pdbx_description
1 polymer ?
#
loop_
_entity_poly.entity_id
_entity_poly.type
_entity_poly.pdbx_seq_one_letter_code
_entity_poly.pdbx_strand_id
1 'polypeptide(L)'
;MGDPSSARNLIHIGDIINLVIGVLVFLVIVVFSFGLGIVVAWIPLAIAIWTHLRAKSALELIDEGRYKEAKDKILIPAILSLIFNSLVGGLIILLGAISLPSENASNPVEGTVEPF
;
A
#
# COMPACT_ATOMS: atom_id res chain seq x y z
N MET A 1 -0.41 -1.76 -20.13
CA MET A 1 0.98 -1.57 -19.67
C MET A 1 0.98 -0.39 -18.72
N GLY A 2 0.99 -0.66 -17.41
CA GLY A 2 1.09 0.39 -16.40
C GLY A 2 2.56 0.73 -16.21
N ASP A 3 2.90 2.02 -16.28
CA ASP A 3 4.25 2.49 -15.97
C ASP A 3 4.53 2.21 -14.47
N PRO A 4 5.60 1.47 -14.12
CA PRO A 4 5.93 1.16 -12.73
C PRO A 4 6.14 2.42 -11.88
N SER A 5 6.57 3.54 -12.48
CA SER A 5 6.68 4.82 -11.79
C SER A 5 5.32 5.41 -11.40
N SER A 6 4.31 5.22 -12.26
CA SER A 6 2.93 5.64 -11.98
C SER A 6 2.31 4.77 -10.87
N ALA A 7 2.50 3.44 -10.94
CA ALA A 7 2.06 2.52 -9.89
C ALA A 7 2.65 2.86 -8.52
N ARG A 8 3.95 3.20 -8.47
CA ARG A 8 4.66 3.65 -7.27
C ARG A 8 4.04 4.91 -6.69
N ASN A 9 3.81 5.93 -7.53
CA ASN A 9 3.21 7.18 -7.09
C ASN A 9 1.77 6.98 -6.58
N LEU A 10 0.98 6.13 -7.25
CA LEU A 10 -0.36 5.78 -6.78
C LEU A 10 -0.32 5.13 -5.40
N ILE A 11 0.53 4.12 -5.20
CA ILE A 11 0.66 3.45 -3.89
C ILE A 11 1.05 4.46 -2.81
N HIS A 12 2.03 5.31 -3.09
CA HIS A 12 2.52 6.29 -2.11
C HIS A 12 1.46 7.36 -1.77
N ILE A 13 0.77 7.90 -2.77
CA ILE A 13 -0.30 8.88 -2.56
C ILE A 13 -1.48 8.24 -1.83
N GLY A 14 -1.89 7.03 -2.25
CA GLY A 14 -2.97 6.28 -1.63
C GLY A 14 -2.68 5.96 -0.17
N ASP A 15 -1.45 5.60 0.15
CA ASP A 15 -0.99 5.33 1.50
C ASP A 15 -1.05 6.58 2.40
N ILE A 16 -0.52 7.71 1.93
CA ILE A 16 -0.58 8.97 2.67
C ILE A 16 -2.04 9.37 2.93
N ILE A 17 -2.90 9.31 1.91
CA ILE A 17 -4.32 9.63 2.03
C ILE A 17 -4.97 8.70 3.06
N ASN A 18 -4.69 7.41 2.98
CA ASN A 18 -5.25 6.41 3.88
C ASN A 18 -4.83 6.63 5.34
N LEU A 19 -3.56 6.96 5.58
CA LEU A 19 -3.05 7.27 6.90
C LEU A 19 -3.71 8.53 7.47
N VAL A 20 -3.77 9.62 6.69
CA VAL A 20 -4.39 10.88 7.10
C VAL A 20 -5.88 10.68 7.43
N ILE A 21 -6.62 9.98 6.58
CA ILE A 21 -8.04 9.68 6.83
C ILE A 21 -8.19 8.80 8.07
N GLY A 22 -7.36 7.77 8.24
CA GLY A 22 -7.44 6.89 9.41
C GLY A 22 -7.20 7.64 10.73
N VAL A 23 -6.25 8.56 10.75
CA VAL A 23 -5.99 9.43 11.92
C VAL A 23 -7.15 10.40 12.17
N LEU A 24 -7.73 10.99 11.12
CA LEU A 24 -8.90 11.86 11.24
C LEU A 24 -10.13 11.11 11.77
N VAL A 25 -10.43 9.94 11.22
CA VAL A 25 -11.55 9.10 11.68
C VAL A 25 -11.34 8.67 13.12
N PHE A 26 -10.12 8.27 13.49
CA PHE A 26 -9.78 7.99 14.88
C PHE A 26 -10.06 9.18 15.80
N LEU A 27 -9.57 10.38 15.45
CA LEU A 27 -9.81 11.59 16.24
C LEU A 27 -11.29 11.91 16.39
N VAL A 28 -12.07 11.80 15.31
CA VAL A 28 -13.53 12.01 15.35
C VAL A 28 -14.19 10.98 16.27
N ILE A 29 -13.88 9.69 16.13
CA ILE A 29 -14.49 8.65 16.97
C ILE A 29 -14.11 8.87 18.44
N VAL A 30 -12.85 9.21 18.75
CA VAL A 30 -12.37 9.45 20.12
C VAL A 30 -13.06 10.67 20.74
N VAL A 31 -13.19 11.77 19.99
CA VAL A 31 -13.83 13.00 20.49
C VAL A 31 -15.34 12.81 20.69
N PHE A 32 -16.01 12.11 19.78
CA PHE A 32 -17.46 11.96 19.81
C PHE A 32 -17.95 10.75 20.62
N SER A 33 -17.12 9.72 20.83
CA SER A 33 -17.52 8.45 21.47
C SER A 33 -16.90 8.23 22.85
N PHE A 34 -16.75 9.31 23.62
CA PHE A 34 -16.17 9.31 24.97
C PHE A 34 -16.90 8.30 25.88
N GLY A 35 -16.22 7.20 26.25
CA GLY A 35 -16.79 6.09 27.01
C GLY A 35 -16.38 4.71 26.48
N LEU A 36 -17.29 4.03 25.75
CA LEU A 36 -17.08 2.68 25.19
C LEU A 36 -16.53 2.66 23.75
N GLY A 37 -16.62 3.78 23.02
CA GLY A 37 -16.19 3.84 21.62
C GLY A 37 -14.67 3.86 21.43
N ILE A 38 -13.91 4.11 22.50
CA ILE A 38 -12.45 4.20 22.43
C ILE A 38 -11.81 2.86 22.02
N VAL A 39 -12.38 1.73 22.45
CA VAL A 39 -11.85 0.38 22.13
C VAL A 39 -11.98 0.11 20.63
N VAL A 40 -13.09 0.54 20.03
CA VAL A 40 -13.36 0.36 18.60
C VAL A 40 -12.59 1.37 17.75
N ALA A 41 -12.31 2.56 18.27
CA ALA A 41 -11.56 3.60 17.59
C ALA A 41 -10.14 3.14 17.18
N TRP A 42 -9.49 2.28 17.99
CA TRP A 42 -8.15 1.79 17.69
C TRP A 42 -8.07 0.92 16.43
N ILE A 43 -9.17 0.30 16.02
CA ILE A 43 -9.21 -0.63 14.87
C ILE A 43 -8.81 0.08 13.56
N PRO A 44 -9.49 1.17 13.13
CA PRO A 44 -9.10 1.87 11.90
C PRO A 44 -7.68 2.44 11.96
N LEU A 45 -7.23 2.93 13.13
CA LEU A 45 -5.86 3.43 13.30
C LEU A 45 -4.82 2.31 13.13
N ALA A 46 -5.03 1.15 13.75
CA ALA A 46 -4.15 0.00 13.62
C ALA A 46 -4.06 -0.49 12.17
N ILE A 47 -5.19 -0.52 11.46
CA ILE A 47 -5.25 -0.90 10.04
C ILE A 47 -4.53 0.12 9.16
N ALA A 48 -4.68 1.42 9.44
CA ALA A 48 -3.99 2.49 8.71
C ALA A 48 -2.47 2.38 8.88
N ILE A 49 -1.97 2.21 10.10
CA ILE A 49 -0.54 2.06 10.39
C ILE A 49 0.01 0.77 9.76
N TRP A 50 -0.72 -0.33 9.87
CA TRP A 50 -0.28 -1.60 9.31
C TRP A 50 -0.22 -1.57 7.77
N THR A 51 -1.21 -0.93 7.14
CA THR A 51 -1.21 -0.67 5.70
C THR A 51 -0.01 0.19 5.29
N HIS A 52 0.31 1.23 6.06
CA HIS A 52 1.45 2.10 5.82
C HIS A 52 2.79 1.36 5.84
N LEU A 53 3.01 0.52 6.85
CA LEU A 53 4.23 -0.29 6.94
C LEU A 53 4.37 -1.25 5.75
N ARG A 54 3.25 -1.86 5.33
CA ARG A 54 3.22 -2.77 4.18
C ARG A 54 3.39 -2.05 2.86
N ALA A 55 2.82 -0.86 2.71
CA ALA A 55 2.99 -0.01 1.54
C ALA A 55 4.45 0.40 1.39
N LYS A 56 5.11 0.83 2.47
CA LYS A 56 6.54 1.15 2.46
C LYS A 56 7.41 -0.05 2.05
N SER A 57 7.14 -1.23 2.62
CA SER A 57 7.82 -2.47 2.21
C SER A 57 7.58 -2.82 0.73
N ALA A 58 6.39 -2.54 0.20
CA ALA A 58 6.09 -2.78 -1.20
C ALA A 58 6.80 -1.78 -2.12
N LEU A 59 6.92 -0.52 -1.70
CA LEU A 59 7.70 0.50 -2.41
C LEU A 59 9.18 0.13 -2.48
N GLU A 60 9.77 -0.40 -1.40
CA GLU A 60 11.14 -0.93 -1.41
C GLU A 60 11.30 -2.08 -2.42
N LEU A 61 10.35 -3.03 -2.46
CA LEU A 61 10.35 -4.12 -3.43
C LEU A 61 10.15 -3.65 -4.88
N ILE A 62 9.39 -2.57 -5.09
CA ILE A 62 9.24 -1.92 -6.41
C ILE A 62 10.57 -1.30 -6.84
N ASP A 63 11.26 -0.62 -5.92
CA ASP A 63 12.56 0.00 -6.18
C ASP A 63 13.65 -1.08 -6.46
N GLU A 64 13.53 -2.28 -5.89
CA GLU A 64 14.35 -3.47 -6.21
C GLU A 64 13.94 -4.18 -7.52
N GLY A 65 12.87 -3.75 -8.20
CA GLY A 65 12.35 -4.40 -9.41
C GLY A 65 11.57 -5.71 -9.17
N ARG A 66 11.27 -6.05 -7.91
CA ARG A 66 10.52 -7.25 -7.48
C ARG A 66 9.01 -7.00 -7.43
N TYR A 67 8.43 -6.67 -8.57
CA TYR A 67 7.03 -6.22 -8.68
C TYR A 67 6.00 -7.26 -8.25
N LYS A 68 6.25 -8.55 -8.50
CA LYS A 68 5.31 -9.62 -8.13
C LYS A 68 5.15 -9.73 -6.61
N GLU A 69 6.26 -9.65 -5.89
CA GLU A 69 6.26 -9.71 -4.43
C GLU A 69 5.68 -8.45 -3.80
N ALA A 70 5.98 -7.29 -4.38
CA ALA A 70 5.38 -6.02 -3.94
C ALA A 70 3.85 -6.08 -4.02
N LYS A 71 3.32 -6.64 -5.12
CA LYS A 71 1.88 -6.80 -5.34
C LYS A 71 1.25 -7.73 -4.29
N ASP A 72 1.80 -8.91 -4.08
CA ASP A 72 1.27 -9.86 -3.09
C ASP A 72 1.30 -9.28 -1.66
N LYS A 73 2.34 -8.49 -1.35
CA LYS A 73 2.51 -7.89 -0.03
C LYS A 73 1.55 -6.75 0.27
N ILE A 74 1.09 -6.01 -0.75
CA ILE A 74 0.21 -4.85 -0.58
C ILE A 74 -1.27 -5.12 -0.89
N LEU A 75 -1.58 -6.21 -1.60
CA LEU A 75 -2.96 -6.54 -2.00
C LEU A 75 -3.89 -6.72 -0.78
N ILE A 76 -3.48 -7.55 0.18
CA ILE A 76 -4.27 -7.83 1.39
C ILE A 76 -4.48 -6.56 2.25
N PRO A 77 -3.43 -5.77 2.56
CA PRO A 77 -3.59 -4.50 3.24
C PRO A 77 -4.52 -3.52 2.51
N ALA A 78 -4.41 -3.41 1.18
CA ALA A 78 -5.25 -2.51 0.39
C ALA A 78 -6.74 -2.87 0.52
N ILE A 79 -7.08 -4.17 0.46
CA ILE A 79 -8.47 -4.66 0.63
C ILE A 79 -8.97 -4.38 2.05
N LEU A 80 -8.16 -4.66 3.07
CA LEU A 80 -8.55 -4.40 4.46
C LEU A 80 -8.75 -2.92 4.72
N SER A 81 -7.90 -2.07 4.13
CA SER A 81 -8.05 -0.62 4.22
C SER A 81 -9.30 -0.10 3.51
N LEU A 82 -9.69 -0.75 2.41
CA LEU A 82 -10.91 -0.46 1.68
C LEU A 82 -12.17 -0.72 2.52
N ILE A 83 -12.17 -1.83 3.27
CA ILE A 83 -13.32 -2.28 4.08
C ILE A 83 -13.42 -1.45 5.37
N PHE A 84 -12.31 -1.19 6.03
CA PHE A 84 -12.32 -0.70 7.42
C PHE A 84 -11.97 0.78 7.60
N ASN A 85 -11.33 1.43 6.63
CA ASN A 85 -10.77 2.76 6.83
C ASN A 85 -11.30 3.78 5.82
N SER A 86 -11.04 3.58 4.53
CA SER A 86 -11.48 4.50 3.47
C SER A 86 -11.52 3.80 2.12
N LEU A 87 -12.69 3.88 1.47
CA LEU A 87 -12.86 3.44 0.09
C LEU A 87 -11.85 4.13 -0.84
N VAL A 88 -11.61 5.44 -0.67
CA VAL A 88 -10.74 6.21 -1.56
C VAL A 88 -9.28 5.83 -1.40
N GLY A 89 -8.78 5.75 -0.16
CA GLY A 89 -7.39 5.36 0.11
C GLY A 89 -7.09 3.92 -0.31
N GLY A 90 -7.97 2.98 0.06
CA GLY A 90 -7.86 1.58 -0.33
C GLY A 90 -7.91 1.38 -1.86
N LEU A 91 -8.80 2.08 -2.57
CA LEU A 91 -8.91 2.00 -4.03
C LEU A 91 -7.64 2.49 -4.72
N ILE A 92 -7.06 3.60 -4.27
CA ILE A 92 -5.85 4.16 -4.90
C ILE A 92 -4.67 3.19 -4.72
N ILE A 93 -4.50 2.62 -3.53
CA ILE A 93 -3.45 1.62 -3.26
C ILE A 93 -3.69 0.36 -4.11
N LEU A 94 -4.94 -0.09 -4.23
CA LEU A 94 -5.31 -1.25 -5.04
C LEU A 94 -5.06 -1.02 -6.53
N LEU A 95 -5.39 0.17 -7.04
CA LEU A 95 -5.11 0.56 -8.43
C LEU A 95 -3.61 0.60 -8.71
N GLY A 96 -2.82 1.09 -7.77
CA GLY A 96 -1.36 1.02 -7.84
C GLY A 96 -0.86 -0.43 -7.89
N ALA A 97 -1.37 -1.30 -7.01
CA ALA A 97 -1.01 -2.72 -6.96
C ALA A 97 -1.40 -3.50 -8.24
N ILE A 98 -2.55 -3.18 -8.83
CA ILE A 98 -3.01 -3.79 -10.09
C ILE A 98 -2.21 -3.28 -11.27
N SER A 99 -1.75 -2.02 -11.22
CA SER A 99 -0.93 -1.40 -12.27
C SER A 99 0.52 -1.90 -12.29
N LEU A 100 0.97 -2.59 -11.23
CA LEU A 100 2.29 -3.20 -11.21
C LEU A 100 2.43 -4.31 -12.27
N PRO A 101 3.56 -4.37 -12.99
CA PRO A 101 3.87 -5.48 -13.88
C PRO A 101 3.83 -6.83 -13.15
N SER A 102 3.31 -7.87 -13.80
CA SER A 102 3.25 -9.23 -13.23
C SER A 102 4.59 -9.97 -13.26
N GLU A 103 5.52 -9.52 -14.11
CA GLU A 103 6.91 -9.96 -14.16
C GLU A 103 7.79 -8.99 -13.41
N ASN A 104 8.83 -9.51 -12.75
CA ASN A 104 9.88 -8.68 -12.17
C ASN A 104 10.63 -7.96 -13.30
N ALA A 105 11.28 -6.84 -12.98
CA ALA A 105 12.27 -6.27 -13.90
C ALA A 105 13.29 -7.38 -14.19
N SER A 106 13.38 -7.80 -15.45
CA SER A 106 14.41 -8.73 -15.89
C SER A 106 15.75 -8.18 -15.44
N ASN A 107 16.43 -8.88 -14.53
CA ASN A 107 17.85 -8.65 -14.30
C ASN A 107 18.51 -8.64 -15.69
N PRO A 108 19.31 -7.62 -16.06
CA PRO A 108 20.23 -7.83 -17.17
C PRO A 108 21.05 -9.06 -16.79
N VAL A 109 20.96 -10.08 -17.63
CA VAL A 109 21.72 -11.32 -17.48
C VAL A 109 23.18 -10.93 -17.29
N GLU A 110 23.66 -11.05 -16.07
CA GLU A 110 25.07 -10.98 -15.74
C GLU A 110 25.75 -12.13 -16.48
N GLY A 111 26.48 -11.80 -17.55
CA GLY A 111 27.47 -12.68 -18.15
C GLY A 111 27.02 -13.55 -19.34
N THR A 112 26.61 -12.95 -20.45
CA THR A 112 27.07 -13.47 -21.76
C THR A 112 28.48 -12.93 -21.99
N VAL A 113 29.47 -13.59 -21.40
CA VAL A 113 30.85 -13.50 -21.89
C VAL A 113 30.86 -14.26 -23.21
N GLU A 114 30.84 -13.52 -24.33
CA GLU A 114 31.08 -14.13 -25.64
C GLU A 114 32.51 -14.70 -25.66
N PRO A 115 32.71 -15.97 -26.00
CA PRO A 115 34.03 -16.50 -26.26
C PRO A 115 34.42 -16.18 -27.71
N PHE A 116 35.31 -15.23 -27.89
CA PHE A 116 36.13 -15.11 -29.10
C PHE A 116 37.60 -14.89 -28.72
#